data_AF-A0A2S7U0A2-F1
#
_entry.id   AF-A0A2S7U0A2-F1
#
_cell.length_a   1.000
_cell.length_b   1.000
_cell.length_c   1.000
_cell.angle_alpha   90.00
_cell.angle_beta   90.00
_cell.angle_gamma   90.00
#
_symmetry.space_group_name_H-M   'P 1'
#
loop_
_entity.id
_entity.type
_entity.pdbx_description
1 polymer ?
#
loop_
_entity_poly.entity_id
_entity_poly.type
_entity_poly.pdbx_seq_one_letter_code
_entity_poly.pdbx_strand_id
1 'polypeptide(L)'
;MESIYESQPFTLLGLNSDNEGEFSNYFVYDWLKEKDIHQTRSRPYFKNDKAYVEQKKYTHVRSFLGYERLYHQEQLEELNELLRLWGLWNNLYRVTMKQKNRIRGRLEIY
;
A
#
# COMPACT_ATOMS: atom_id res chain seq x y z
N MET A 1 6.06 -5.88 10.47
CA MET A 1 6.58 -4.52 10.25
C MET A 1 8.04 -4.54 9.82
N GLU A 2 8.91 -5.29 10.49
CA GLU A 2 10.33 -5.37 10.13
C GLU A 2 10.59 -5.75 8.67
N SER A 3 10.00 -6.84 8.16
CA SER A 3 10.18 -7.26 6.76
C SER A 3 9.74 -6.20 5.73
N ILE A 4 8.71 -5.41 6.05
CA ILE A 4 8.26 -4.29 5.21
C ILE A 4 9.31 -3.19 5.23
N TYR A 5 9.84 -2.86 6.41
CA TYR A 5 10.87 -1.83 6.58
C TYR A 5 12.16 -2.19 5.83
N GLU A 6 12.67 -3.40 6.03
CA GLU A 6 13.91 -3.89 5.40
C GLU A 6 13.80 -4.01 3.88
N SER A 7 12.60 -4.22 3.34
CA SER A 7 12.39 -4.33 1.89
C SER A 7 12.24 -2.99 1.18
N GLN A 8 12.19 -1.86 1.91
CA GLN A 8 12.08 -0.56 1.26
C GLN A 8 13.41 -0.15 0.62
N PRO A 9 13.41 0.31 -0.66
CA PRO A 9 14.63 0.81 -1.31
C PRO A 9 14.97 2.25 -0.89
N PHE A 10 14.36 2.76 0.19
CA PHE A 10 14.52 4.11 0.71
C PHE A 10 14.34 4.12 2.23
N THR A 11 14.94 5.12 2.89
CA THR A 11 14.74 5.36 4.32
C THR A 11 13.28 5.76 4.58
N LEU A 12 12.60 5.02 5.45
CA LEU A 12 11.23 5.32 5.83
C LEU A 12 11.22 6.42 6.90
N LEU A 13 10.80 7.63 6.53
CA LEU A 13 10.76 8.79 7.45
C LEU A 13 9.43 8.94 8.19
N GLY A 14 8.35 8.35 7.66
CA GLY A 14 7.05 8.47 8.29
C GLY A 14 6.03 7.44 7.81
N LEU A 15 5.04 7.20 8.66
CA LEU A 15 3.92 6.29 8.42
C LEU A 15 2.60 7.01 8.67
N ASN A 16 1.77 7.09 7.62
CA ASN A 16 0.43 7.68 7.71
C ASN A 16 -0.65 6.58 7.71
N SER A 17 -1.33 6.39 8.85
CA SER A 17 -2.43 5.43 8.98
C SER A 17 -3.81 6.08 8.83
N ASP A 18 -4.86 5.26 8.71
CA ASP A 18 -6.22 5.71 9.08
C ASP A 18 -6.37 5.63 10.60
N ASN A 19 -7.60 5.83 11.04
CA ASN A 19 -8.05 5.64 12.40
C ASN A 19 -8.39 4.18 12.71
N GLU A 20 -7.97 3.20 11.88
CA GLU A 20 -8.14 1.79 12.21
C GLU A 20 -7.15 1.37 13.31
N GLY A 21 -7.59 0.42 14.15
CA GLY A 21 -6.85 -0.01 15.34
C GLY A 21 -5.52 -0.73 15.04
N GLU A 22 -5.43 -1.36 13.85
CA GLU A 22 -4.31 -2.23 13.47
C GLU A 22 -2.95 -1.52 13.49
N PHE A 23 -2.92 -0.23 13.12
CA PHE A 23 -1.71 0.60 13.12
C PHE A 23 -1.70 1.64 14.25
N SER A 24 -2.73 1.64 15.10
CA SER A 24 -2.90 2.58 16.22
C SER A 24 -2.53 1.98 17.58
N ASN A 25 -1.95 0.78 17.62
CA ASN A 25 -1.61 0.10 18.87
C ASN A 25 -0.22 0.49 19.39
N TYR A 26 0.04 0.22 20.67
CA TYR A 26 1.30 0.56 21.35
C TYR A 26 2.51 -0.14 20.73
N PHE A 27 2.38 -1.40 20.28
CA PHE A 27 3.49 -2.12 19.65
C PHE A 27 3.99 -1.42 18.38
N VAL A 28 3.08 -0.95 17.53
CA VAL A 28 3.44 -0.21 16.32
C VAL A 28 4.03 1.16 16.67
N TYR A 29 3.46 1.85 17.65
CA TYR A 29 3.96 3.15 18.11
C TYR A 29 5.40 3.05 18.64
N ASP A 30 5.67 2.11 19.54
CA ASP A 30 7.00 1.93 20.13
C ASP A 30 8.03 1.53 19.09
N TRP A 31 7.67 0.61 18.17
CA TRP A 31 8.54 0.20 17.06
C TRP A 31 8.88 1.36 16.11
N LEU A 32 7.90 2.22 15.78
CA LEU A 32 8.14 3.41 14.94
C LEU A 32 9.03 4.42 15.67
N LYS A 33 8.80 4.62 16.97
CA LYS A 33 9.56 5.54 17.82
C LYS A 33 11.01 5.11 17.95
N GLU A 34 11.28 3.82 18.14
CA GLU A 34 12.64 3.27 18.22
C GLU A 34 13.45 3.54 16.93
N LYS A 35 12.78 3.52 15.78
CA LYS A 35 13.39 3.76 14.47
C LYS A 35 13.32 5.21 13.98
N ASP A 36 12.89 6.14 14.83
CA ASP A 36 12.70 7.57 14.50
C ASP A 36 11.77 7.82 13.29
N ILE A 37 10.73 7.01 13.15
CA ILE A 37 9.75 7.09 12.05
C ILE A 37 8.53 7.88 12.54
N HIS A 38 8.23 9.00 11.88
CA HIS A 38 7.13 9.87 12.28
C HIS A 38 5.75 9.26 11.95
N GLN A 39 4.92 9.05 12.97
CA GLN A 39 3.56 8.55 12.78
C GLN A 39 2.56 9.70 12.62
N THR A 40 1.75 9.65 11.56
CA THR A 40 0.61 10.56 11.36
C THR A 40 -0.67 9.78 11.12
N ARG A 41 -1.82 10.47 11.24
CA ARG A 41 -3.13 9.88 10.95
C ARG A 41 -3.91 10.74 9.97
N SER A 42 -4.69 10.06 9.14
CA SER A 42 -5.65 10.66 8.24
C SER A 42 -6.81 11.29 9.02
N ARG A 43 -7.44 12.32 8.45
CA ARG A 43 -8.58 12.97 9.11
C ARG A 43 -9.77 12.01 9.21
N PRO A 44 -10.56 12.05 10.30
CA PRO A 44 -11.80 11.29 10.40
C PRO A 44 -12.71 11.55 9.22
N TYR A 45 -13.22 10.46 8.61
CA TYR A 45 -14.19 10.47 7.51
C TYR A 45 -13.75 11.16 6.21
N PHE A 46 -12.45 11.38 6.01
CA PHE A 46 -11.94 12.04 4.80
C PHE A 46 -11.27 11.06 3.82
N LYS A 47 -12.06 10.51 2.89
CA LYS A 47 -11.62 9.46 1.95
C LYS A 47 -10.42 9.84 1.07
N ASN A 48 -10.25 11.12 0.76
CA ASN A 48 -9.20 11.56 -0.16
C ASN A 48 -7.80 11.51 0.45
N ASP A 49 -7.65 11.43 1.78
CA ASP A 49 -6.35 11.32 2.45
C ASP A 49 -5.63 10.00 2.10
N LYS A 50 -6.37 9.01 1.58
CA LYS A 50 -5.88 7.66 1.25
C LYS A 50 -6.01 7.28 -0.22
N ALA A 51 -6.30 8.24 -1.09
CA ALA A 51 -6.62 7.97 -2.49
C ALA A 51 -5.55 7.13 -3.21
N TYR A 52 -4.27 7.43 -2.99
CA TYR A 52 -3.15 6.70 -3.60
C TYR A 52 -3.06 5.25 -3.13
N VAL A 53 -3.25 5.01 -1.82
CA VAL A 53 -3.22 3.65 -1.26
C VAL A 53 -4.40 2.83 -1.80
N GLU A 54 -5.60 3.40 -1.85
CA GLU A 54 -6.78 2.71 -2.39
C GLU A 54 -6.65 2.44 -3.90
N GLN A 55 -6.07 3.37 -4.66
CA GLN A 55 -5.75 3.14 -6.08
C GLN A 55 -4.79 1.94 -6.26
N LYS A 56 -3.78 1.83 -5.41
CA LYS A 56 -2.84 0.70 -5.43
C LYS A 56 -3.49 -0.60 -4.99
N LYS A 57 -4.31 -0.60 -3.93
CA LYS A 57 -5.11 -1.77 -3.53
C LYS A 57 -5.99 -2.28 -4.67
N TYR A 58 -6.66 -1.38 -5.38
CA TYR A 58 -7.45 -1.77 -6.56
C TYR A 58 -6.57 -2.43 -7.63
N THR A 59 -5.53 -1.74 -8.09
CA THR A 59 -4.72 -2.19 -9.24
C THR A 59 -3.81 -3.38 -8.96
N HIS A 60 -3.31 -3.53 -7.72
CA HIS A 60 -2.31 -4.55 -7.37
C HIS A 60 -2.92 -5.77 -6.67
N VAL A 61 -4.05 -5.61 -5.97
CA VAL A 61 -4.68 -6.70 -5.23
C VAL A 61 -6.01 -7.07 -5.87
N ARG A 62 -6.99 -6.17 -5.89
CA ARG A 62 -8.38 -6.51 -6.29
C ARG A 62 -8.51 -6.86 -7.77
N SER A 63 -7.82 -6.14 -8.66
CA SER A 63 -7.81 -6.47 -10.09
C SER A 63 -7.09 -7.78 -10.41
N PHE A 64 -6.24 -8.27 -9.51
CA PHE A 64 -5.45 -9.48 -9.73
C PHE A 64 -6.08 -10.72 -9.07
N LEU A 65 -6.44 -10.62 -7.78
CA LEU A 65 -7.00 -11.73 -7.00
C LEU A 65 -8.55 -11.75 -6.99
N GLY A 66 -9.19 -10.68 -7.42
CA GLY A 66 -10.64 -10.50 -7.31
C GLY A 66 -11.07 -9.89 -5.97
N TYR A 67 -12.35 -10.06 -5.64
CA TYR A 67 -13.01 -9.46 -4.48
C TYR A 67 -13.41 -10.46 -3.39
N GLU A 68 -13.22 -11.74 -3.67
CA GLU A 68 -13.58 -12.81 -2.75
C GLU A 68 -12.66 -12.84 -1.54
N ARG A 69 -13.19 -13.30 -0.41
CA ARG A 69 -12.39 -13.57 0.79
C ARG A 69 -11.68 -14.91 0.62
N LEU A 70 -10.38 -14.91 0.94
CA LEU A 70 -9.57 -16.13 0.96
C LEU A 70 -9.63 -16.70 2.38
N TYR A 71 -10.08 -17.95 2.50
CA TYR A 71 -10.31 -18.61 3.81
C TYR A 71 -9.32 -19.74 4.10
N HIS A 72 -8.52 -20.13 3.11
CA HIS A 72 -7.59 -21.26 3.17
C HIS A 72 -6.24 -20.79 3.70
N GLN A 73 -6.00 -20.98 5.00
CA GLN A 73 -4.76 -20.56 5.64
C GLN A 73 -3.54 -21.30 5.09
N GLU A 74 -3.72 -22.53 4.60
CA GLU A 74 -2.72 -23.32 3.92
C GLU A 74 -2.17 -22.67 2.64
N GLN A 75 -2.90 -21.72 2.04
CA GLN A 75 -2.48 -20.99 0.84
C GLN A 75 -1.76 -19.68 1.15
N LEU A 76 -1.63 -19.31 2.44
CA LEU A 76 -1.15 -17.99 2.82
C LEU A 76 0.32 -17.77 2.43
N GLU A 77 1.14 -18.82 2.51
CA GLU A 77 2.56 -18.73 2.18
C GLU A 77 2.75 -18.50 0.68
N GLU A 78 2.09 -19.29 -0.16
CA GLU A 78 2.14 -19.14 -1.62
C GLU A 78 1.53 -17.81 -2.06
N LEU A 79 0.45 -17.36 -1.40
CA LEU A 79 -0.16 -16.07 -1.69
C LEU A 79 0.77 -14.90 -1.37
N ASN A 80 1.47 -14.96 -0.23
CA ASN A 80 2.45 -13.95 0.16
C ASN A 80 3.59 -13.87 -0.87
N GLU A 81 4.11 -15.02 -1.30
CA GLU A 81 5.18 -15.07 -2.31
C GLU A 81 4.68 -14.56 -3.67
N LEU A 82 3.49 -14.97 -4.09
CA LEU A 82 2.85 -14.50 -5.31
C LEU A 82 2.69 -12.97 -5.30
N LEU A 83 2.17 -12.40 -4.20
CA LEU A 83 1.99 -10.95 -4.07
C LEU A 83 3.32 -10.20 -4.02
N ARG A 84 4.37 -10.79 -3.44
CA ARG A 84 5.74 -10.23 -3.45
C ARG A 84 6.29 -10.15 -4.88
N LEU A 85 6.24 -11.26 -5.62
CA LEU A 85 6.68 -11.32 -7.02
C LEU A 85 5.84 -10.41 -7.92
N TRP A 86 4.53 -10.36 -7.72
CA TRP A 86 3.63 -9.47 -8.43
C TRP A 86 3.95 -7.99 -8.16
N GLY A 87 4.29 -7.64 -6.92
CA GLY A 87 4.78 -6.32 -6.55
C GLY A 87 6.05 -5.95 -7.31
N LEU A 88 7.03 -6.86 -7.36
CA LEU A 88 8.27 -6.66 -8.15
C LEU A 88 7.96 -6.49 -9.64
N TRP A 89 7.07 -7.31 -10.20
CA TRP A 89 6.65 -7.19 -11.60
C TRP A 89 6.08 -5.81 -11.93
N ASN A 90 5.16 -5.33 -11.09
CA ASN A 90 4.54 -4.02 -11.29
C ASN A 90 5.51 -2.84 -11.10
N ASN A 91 6.56 -2.99 -10.31
CA ASN A 91 7.52 -1.93 -10.04
C ASN A 91 8.71 -1.93 -11.03
N LEU A 92 9.16 -3.09 -11.49
CA LEU A 92 10.39 -3.22 -12.29
C LEU A 92 10.14 -3.41 -13.78
N TYR A 93 9.03 -4.06 -14.16
CA TYR A 93 8.84 -4.53 -15.54
C TYR A 93 7.57 -4.00 -16.20
N ARG A 94 6.59 -3.52 -15.43
CA ARG A 94 5.35 -2.96 -15.98
C ARG A 94 5.56 -1.51 -16.40
N VAL A 95 5.34 -1.25 -17.70
CA VAL A 95 5.29 0.14 -18.21
C VAL A 95 4.18 0.89 -17.49
N THR A 96 4.54 2.03 -16.89
CA THR A 96 3.58 2.93 -16.25
C THR A 96 3.49 4.23 -17.04
N MET A 97 2.25 4.62 -17.34
CA MET A 97 1.95 5.87 -18.02
C MET A 97 1.76 6.96 -16.95
N LYS A 98 2.38 8.12 -17.12
CA LYS A 98 2.14 9.28 -16.23
C LYS A 98 1.02 10.13 -16.81
N GLN A 99 -0.04 10.36 -16.06
CA GLN A 99 -1.10 11.28 -16.47
C GLN A 99 -0.50 12.68 -16.63
N LYS A 100 -0.58 13.25 -17.83
CA LYS A 100 -0.04 14.60 -18.11
C LYS A 100 -1.03 15.68 -17.65
N ASN A 101 -2.26 15.60 -18.12
CA ASN A 101 -3.34 16.54 -17.83
C ASN A 101 -4.70 15.82 -17.98
N ARG A 102 -5.74 16.39 -17.37
CA ARG A 102 -7.13 15.93 -17.50
C ARG A 102 -8.04 17.13 -17.76
N ILE A 103 -8.62 17.21 -18.94
CA ILE A 103 -9.55 18.29 -19.32
C ILE A 103 -10.93 17.67 -19.56
N ARG A 104 -11.94 18.07 -18.76
CA ARG A 104 -13.37 17.71 -18.92
C ARG A 104 -13.63 16.29 -19.48
N GLY A 105 -13.12 15.27 -18.79
CA GLY A 105 -13.38 13.86 -19.10
C GLY A 105 -12.48 13.24 -20.17
N ARG A 106 -11.64 14.02 -20.87
CA ARG A 106 -10.63 13.50 -21.79
C ARG A 106 -9.29 13.33 -21.06
N LEU A 107 -8.75 12.11 -21.15
CA LEU A 107 -7.47 11.74 -20.55
C LEU A 107 -6.40 11.72 -21.65
N GLU A 108 -5.31 12.47 -21.45
CA GLU A 108 -4.09 12.37 -22.25
C GLU A 108 -3.02 11.63 -21.43
N ILE A 109 -2.52 10.53 -21.99
CA ILE A 109 -1.50 9.66 -21.38
C ILE A 109 -0.26 9.63 -22.28
N TYR A 110 0.91 9.54 -21.65
CA TYR A 110 2.21 9.23 -22.27
C TYR A 110 2.56 7.79 -22.05
#